data_AF-A0A7S0IDQ6-F1
#
_entry.id   AF-A0A7S0IDQ6-F1
#
_cell.length_a   1.000
_cell.length_b   1.000
_cell.length_c   1.000
_cell.angle_alpha   90.00
_cell.angle_beta   90.00
_cell.angle_gamma   90.00
#
_symmetry.space_group_name_H-M   'P 1'
#
loop_
_entity.id
_entity.type
_entity.pdbx_description
1 polymer ?
#
loop_
_entity_poly.entity_id
_entity_poly.type
_entity_poly.pdbx_seq_one_letter_code
_entity_poly.pdbx_strand_id
1 'polypeptide(L)'
;PARAVSAAPCRKAVRPLPRSVISRADDTVEGIPVSGPGAQPDPADLKQVVDAAERVPANISQDDFTAFYGILQAQTAEEAAGKVTELVDSGRLTEGVVEAALTTLTKAEQKGEPDEVIQTLRAVFEYLLEAYAYVSAPPSLDAVDDVVRRLGDMEQLKEKDEMKMSDEQFEENAVKEAANAAEITLEQFLEDVNKFLASMEEQDAGFEDQVKQLLSQPGADTPEQREQLDQMRAMRKGAKEQMARVNGILGRCIAA
;
A
#
# COMPACT_ATOMS: atom_id res chain seq x y z
N PRO A 1 19.33 44.36 15.74
CA PRO A 1 19.35 42.98 16.28
C PRO A 1 17.92 42.49 16.57
N ALA A 2 17.29 41.86 15.58
CA ALA A 2 15.93 41.32 15.68
C ALA A 2 16.00 39.81 15.94
N ARG A 3 15.31 39.36 16.99
CA ARG A 3 15.21 37.97 17.46
C ARG A 3 14.57 37.09 16.38
N ALA A 4 15.28 36.02 16.01
CA ALA A 4 14.72 34.88 15.31
C ALA A 4 13.70 34.17 16.22
N VAL A 5 12.45 34.12 15.78
CA VAL A 5 11.43 33.24 16.35
C VAL A 5 11.62 31.88 15.69
N SER A 6 12.20 30.95 16.44
CA SER A 6 12.34 29.55 16.03
C SER A 6 10.94 28.95 15.94
N ALA A 7 10.44 28.76 14.73
CA ALA A 7 9.25 27.94 14.49
C ALA A 7 9.60 26.49 14.84
N ALA A 8 8.93 25.95 15.86
CA ALA A 8 9.02 24.53 16.18
C ALA A 8 8.47 23.71 15.00
N PRO A 9 9.02 22.51 14.71
CA PRO A 9 8.48 21.65 13.68
C PRO A 9 7.05 21.24 14.08
N CYS A 10 6.08 21.54 13.20
CA CYS A 10 4.72 21.01 13.29
C CYS A 10 4.80 19.48 13.36
N ARG A 11 4.27 18.91 14.45
CA ARG A 11 4.09 17.46 14.58
C ARG A 11 3.13 17.03 13.47
N LYS A 12 3.63 16.29 12.46
CA LYS A 12 2.79 15.60 11.48
C LYS A 12 1.78 14.76 12.26
N ALA A 13 0.49 14.90 11.92
CA ALA A 13 -0.52 13.99 12.45
C ALA A 13 -0.20 12.60 11.89
N VAL A 14 0.17 11.68 12.77
CA VAL A 14 0.49 10.29 12.42
C VAL A 14 -0.78 9.63 11.91
N ARG A 15 -0.78 9.25 10.63
CA ARG A 15 -1.90 8.58 9.95
C ARG A 15 -1.91 7.12 10.44
N PRO A 16 -3.04 6.59 10.93
CA PRO A 16 -3.10 5.21 11.40
C PRO A 16 -2.97 4.24 10.22
N LEU A 17 -2.05 3.28 10.33
CA LEU A 17 -1.85 2.18 9.38
C LEU A 17 -3.13 1.35 9.19
N PRO A 18 -3.33 0.74 8.00
CA PRO A 18 -4.45 -0.16 7.77
C PRO A 18 -4.38 -1.37 8.72
N ARG A 19 -5.51 -1.68 9.38
CA ARG A 19 -5.68 -2.89 10.18
C ARG A 19 -6.10 -4.03 9.24
N SER A 20 -5.14 -4.81 8.75
CA SER A 20 -5.43 -6.06 8.05
C SER A 20 -5.54 -7.24 9.03
N VAL A 21 -6.44 -8.15 8.68
CA VAL A 21 -7.16 -9.07 9.56
C VAL A 21 -6.36 -10.35 9.77
N ILE A 22 -5.66 -10.47 10.91
CA ILE A 22 -5.22 -11.78 11.41
C ILE A 22 -6.37 -12.35 12.25
N SER A 23 -7.44 -12.78 11.57
CA SER A 23 -8.54 -13.49 12.23
C SER A 23 -8.21 -14.97 12.35
N ARG A 24 -8.09 -15.39 13.61
CA ARG A 24 -8.04 -16.75 14.12
C ARG A 24 -9.26 -17.54 13.62
N ALA A 25 -9.04 -18.67 12.96
CA ALA A 25 -10.10 -19.65 12.66
C ALA A 25 -10.04 -20.78 13.69
N ASP A 26 -11.13 -20.98 14.43
CA ASP A 26 -11.32 -22.03 15.45
C ASP A 26 -12.24 -23.12 14.87
N ASP A 27 -11.68 -24.33 14.83
CA ASP A 27 -12.23 -25.69 15.02
C ASP A 27 -13.60 -26.14 14.49
N THR A 28 -13.59 -27.20 13.68
CA THR A 28 -14.14 -28.52 14.07
C THR A 28 -13.85 -29.59 13.00
N VAL A 29 -13.20 -30.70 13.37
CA VAL A 29 -13.58 -32.12 13.08
C VAL A 29 -12.51 -33.07 13.66
N GLU A 30 -13.00 -34.06 14.40
CA GLU A 30 -12.27 -35.00 15.24
C GLU A 30 -11.31 -35.96 14.51
N GLY A 31 -10.13 -36.18 15.12
CA GLY A 31 -9.72 -37.56 15.46
C GLY A 31 -8.33 -38.07 15.04
N ILE A 32 -7.23 -37.61 15.66
CA ILE A 32 -5.95 -38.34 15.92
C ILE A 32 -5.27 -37.70 17.16
N PRO A 33 -4.70 -38.45 18.13
CA PRO A 33 -4.39 -37.91 19.47
C PRO A 33 -3.27 -36.86 19.49
N VAL A 34 -3.60 -35.75 20.17
CA VAL A 34 -2.83 -34.55 20.47
C VAL A 34 -1.54 -34.84 21.25
N SER A 35 -0.40 -34.46 20.67
CA SER A 35 0.63 -33.71 21.40
C SER A 35 0.52 -32.25 20.96
N GLY A 36 -0.18 -31.43 21.76
CA GLY A 36 -0.20 -29.95 21.82
C GLY A 36 -0.54 -29.13 20.56
N PRO A 37 -1.66 -28.37 20.54
CA PRO A 37 -2.01 -27.44 19.45
C PRO A 37 -1.48 -26.02 19.71
N GLY A 38 -0.91 -25.38 18.68
CA GLY A 38 -0.59 -23.94 18.68
C GLY A 38 0.89 -23.55 18.74
N ALA A 39 1.81 -24.37 18.23
CA ALA A 39 3.18 -23.93 18.06
C ALA A 39 3.25 -22.93 16.90
N GLN A 40 3.21 -21.63 17.22
CA GLN A 40 3.94 -20.66 16.39
C GLN A 40 5.35 -21.20 16.19
N PRO A 41 5.95 -21.09 14.98
CA PRO A 41 7.35 -21.43 14.80
C PRO A 41 8.15 -20.67 15.87
N ASP A 42 8.97 -21.40 16.62
CA ASP A 42 9.71 -20.82 17.74
C ASP A 42 10.61 -19.71 17.17
N PRO A 43 10.64 -18.50 17.74
CA PRO A 43 11.55 -17.44 17.28
C PRO A 43 13.02 -17.90 17.24
N ALA A 44 13.38 -18.94 18.01
CA ALA A 44 14.67 -19.61 17.92
C ALA A 44 14.91 -20.35 16.59
N ASP A 45 13.87 -20.95 16.00
CA ASP A 45 13.95 -21.66 14.72
C ASP A 45 14.05 -20.67 13.55
N LEU A 46 13.26 -19.58 13.58
CA LEU A 46 13.39 -18.48 12.61
C LEU A 46 14.77 -17.82 12.69
N LYS A 47 15.30 -17.62 13.90
CA LYS A 47 16.65 -17.09 14.13
C LYS A 47 17.74 -18.00 13.56
N GLN A 48 17.62 -19.32 13.70
CA GLN A 48 18.60 -20.27 13.15
C GLN A 48 18.56 -20.33 11.62
N VAL A 49 17.37 -20.28 11.02
CA VAL A 49 17.20 -20.22 9.56
C VAL A 49 17.80 -18.94 8.97
N VAL A 50 17.66 -17.81 9.67
CA VAL A 50 18.23 -16.52 9.25
C VAL A 50 19.73 -16.38 9.57
N ASP A 51 20.20 -16.89 10.72
CA ASP A 51 21.64 -16.95 11.05
C ASP A 51 22.38 -17.90 10.07
N ALA A 52 21.73 -18.96 9.58
CA ALA A 52 22.26 -19.81 8.51
C ALA A 52 22.22 -19.14 7.11
N ALA A 53 21.67 -17.92 7.00
CA ALA A 53 21.67 -17.10 5.80
C ALA A 53 22.72 -15.97 5.90
N GLU A 54 23.96 -16.29 6.27
CA GLU A 54 25.06 -15.31 6.33
C GLU A 54 25.37 -14.65 4.97
N ARG A 55 24.89 -13.43 4.81
CA ARG A 55 25.57 -12.18 4.39
C ARG A 55 24.49 -11.18 4.05
N VAL A 56 24.62 -9.95 4.55
CA VAL A 56 23.90 -8.80 4.02
C VAL A 56 24.06 -8.84 2.49
N PRO A 57 22.96 -8.97 1.73
CA PRO A 57 23.04 -8.98 0.27
C PRO A 57 23.79 -7.72 -0.19
N ALA A 58 24.68 -7.83 -1.18
CA ALA A 58 25.62 -6.75 -1.54
C ALA A 58 24.94 -5.44 -1.99
N ASN A 59 23.65 -5.52 -2.31
CA ASN A 59 22.73 -4.45 -2.71
C ASN A 59 21.99 -3.79 -1.54
N ILE A 60 22.06 -4.33 -0.31
CA ILE A 60 21.27 -3.86 0.83
C ILE A 60 22.18 -3.21 1.87
N SER A 61 21.78 -2.06 2.40
CA SER A 61 22.55 -1.40 3.45
C SER A 61 22.47 -2.18 4.77
N GLN A 62 23.50 -2.06 5.61
CA GLN A 62 23.50 -2.70 6.93
C GLN A 62 22.35 -2.18 7.82
N ASP A 63 21.97 -0.90 7.65
CA ASP A 63 20.88 -0.29 8.42
C ASP A 63 19.52 -0.84 8.01
N ASP A 64 19.28 -1.03 6.71
CA ASP A 64 18.03 -1.60 6.19
C ASP A 64 17.89 -3.07 6.58
N PHE A 65 18.99 -3.83 6.49
CA PHE A 65 19.02 -5.23 6.93
C PHE A 65 18.76 -5.35 8.44
N THR A 66 19.32 -4.44 9.25
CA THR A 66 19.10 -4.41 10.70
C THR A 66 17.66 -4.06 11.04
N ALA A 67 17.05 -3.11 10.31
CA ALA A 67 15.65 -2.75 10.49
C ALA A 67 14.72 -3.94 10.17
N PHE A 68 14.93 -4.62 9.04
CA PHE A 68 14.19 -5.83 8.68
C PHE A 68 14.36 -6.95 9.71
N TYR A 69 15.59 -7.22 10.15
CA TYR A 69 15.85 -8.28 11.13
C TYR A 69 15.23 -7.96 12.50
N GLY A 70 15.17 -6.69 12.88
CA GLY A 70 14.46 -6.24 14.08
C GLY A 70 12.97 -6.60 14.05
N ILE A 71 12.33 -6.56 12.88
CA ILE A 71 10.93 -6.97 12.68
C ILE A 71 10.79 -8.50 12.82
N LEU A 72 11.68 -9.28 12.21
CA LEU A 72 11.66 -10.75 12.33
C LEU A 72 11.88 -11.25 13.77
N GLN A 73 12.56 -10.47 14.60
CA GLN A 73 12.77 -10.80 16.02
C GLN A 73 11.55 -10.50 16.91
N ALA A 74 10.46 -9.97 16.35
CA ALA A 74 9.22 -9.78 17.09
C ALA A 74 8.64 -11.13 17.53
N GLN A 75 8.19 -11.22 18.78
CA GLN A 75 7.61 -12.46 19.32
C GLN A 75 6.12 -12.60 18.99
N THR A 76 5.48 -11.49 18.63
CA THR A 76 4.06 -11.45 18.24
C THR A 76 3.86 -10.61 16.98
N ALA A 77 2.75 -10.86 16.29
CA ALA A 77 2.35 -10.05 15.14
C ALA A 77 2.12 -8.56 15.51
N GLU A 78 1.64 -8.29 16.72
CA GLU A 78 1.42 -6.93 17.22
C GLU A 78 2.74 -6.19 17.47
N GLU A 79 3.76 -6.89 17.97
CA GLU A 79 5.10 -6.32 18.13
C GLU A 79 5.75 -6.05 16.77
N ALA A 80 5.58 -6.95 15.79
CA ALA A 80 6.04 -6.76 14.43
C ALA A 80 5.39 -5.53 13.78
N ALA A 81 4.06 -5.40 13.88
CA ALA A 81 3.32 -4.24 13.39
C ALA A 81 3.75 -2.93 14.09
N GLY A 82 4.00 -2.98 15.40
CA GLY A 82 4.54 -1.84 16.16
C GLY A 82 5.89 -1.38 15.63
N LYS A 83 6.83 -2.31 15.39
CA LYS A 83 8.15 -2.00 14.82
C LYS A 83 8.08 -1.43 13.41
N VAL A 84 7.18 -1.95 12.57
CA VAL A 84 6.94 -1.38 11.23
C VAL A 84 6.38 0.04 11.34
N THR A 85 5.45 0.28 12.26
CA THR A 85 4.91 1.63 12.54
C THR A 85 6.02 2.59 12.97
N GLU A 86 6.93 2.17 13.85
CA GLU A 86 8.07 2.99 14.26
C GLU A 86 9.02 3.30 13.09
N LEU A 87 9.26 2.34 12.19
CA LEU A 87 10.06 2.56 10.99
C LEU A 87 9.38 3.54 10.03
N VAL A 88 8.06 3.45 9.89
CA VAL A 88 7.23 4.43 9.14
C VAL A 88 7.36 5.82 9.74
N ASP A 89 7.08 5.97 11.04
CA ASP A 89 7.05 7.27 11.72
C ASP A 89 8.43 7.95 11.74
N SER A 90 9.50 7.16 11.78
CA SER A 90 10.88 7.65 11.75
C SER A 90 11.45 7.84 10.34
N GLY A 91 10.70 7.50 9.28
CA GLY A 91 11.17 7.58 7.89
C GLY A 91 12.27 6.58 7.53
N ARG A 92 12.34 5.46 8.26
CA ARG A 92 13.35 4.40 8.12
C ARG A 92 12.81 3.14 7.44
N LEU A 93 11.53 3.10 7.07
CA LEU A 93 10.98 2.09 6.18
C LEU A 93 11.36 2.45 4.74
N THR A 94 12.48 1.91 4.26
CA THR A 94 13.04 2.18 2.92
C THR A 94 12.77 1.02 1.97
N GLU A 95 12.99 1.24 0.67
CA GLU A 95 13.01 0.16 -0.34
C GLU A 95 13.98 -0.96 0.05
N GLY A 96 15.15 -0.62 0.63
CA GLY A 96 16.14 -1.59 1.08
C GLY A 96 15.63 -2.52 2.19
N VAL A 97 14.72 -2.05 3.05
CA VAL A 97 14.08 -2.89 4.08
C VAL A 97 13.14 -3.91 3.43
N VAL A 98 12.39 -3.49 2.40
CA VAL A 98 11.51 -4.36 1.63
C VAL A 98 12.31 -5.37 0.80
N GLU A 99 13.42 -4.93 0.19
CA GLU A 99 14.34 -5.78 -0.57
C GLU A 99 15.03 -6.81 0.32
N ALA A 100 15.30 -6.48 1.59
CA ALA A 100 15.82 -7.42 2.58
C ALA A 100 14.82 -8.53 2.89
N ALA A 101 13.53 -8.17 3.02
CA ALA A 101 12.46 -9.12 3.20
C ALA A 101 12.30 -10.06 2.00
N LEU A 102 12.28 -9.50 0.78
CA LEU A 102 12.18 -10.28 -0.45
C LEU A 102 13.36 -11.22 -0.62
N THR A 103 14.58 -10.74 -0.43
CA THR A 103 15.80 -11.55 -0.55
C THR A 103 15.81 -12.71 0.44
N THR A 104 15.31 -12.47 1.66
CA THR A 104 15.22 -13.50 2.70
C THR A 104 14.17 -14.55 2.35
N LEU A 105 12.99 -14.14 1.85
CA LEU A 105 11.96 -15.05 1.35
C LEU A 105 12.48 -15.92 0.21
N THR A 106 13.07 -15.32 -0.83
CA THR A 106 13.60 -16.06 -1.99
C THR A 106 14.69 -17.05 -1.59
N LYS A 107 15.56 -16.71 -0.64
CA LYS A 107 16.58 -17.63 -0.12
C LYS A 107 15.96 -18.80 0.64
N ALA A 108 14.92 -18.56 1.45
CA ALA A 108 14.21 -19.61 2.18
C ALA A 108 13.51 -20.59 1.20
N GLU A 109 12.88 -20.07 0.16
CA GLU A 109 12.28 -20.87 -0.92
C GLU A 109 13.32 -21.72 -1.65
N GLN A 110 14.48 -21.15 -1.99
CA GLN A 110 15.58 -21.88 -2.65
C GLN A 110 16.21 -22.97 -1.79
N LYS A 111 16.25 -22.78 -0.47
CA LYS A 111 16.77 -23.76 0.49
C LYS A 111 15.76 -24.89 0.77
N GLY A 112 14.50 -24.72 0.38
CA GLY A 112 13.44 -25.66 0.73
C GLY A 112 13.13 -25.66 2.22
N GLU A 113 13.14 -24.48 2.84
CA GLU A 113 12.71 -24.30 4.23
C GLU A 113 11.24 -24.74 4.41
N PRO A 114 10.80 -25.05 5.65
CA PRO A 114 9.43 -25.46 5.90
C PRO A 114 8.40 -24.46 5.37
N ASP A 115 7.29 -24.96 4.80
CA ASP A 115 6.21 -24.14 4.24
C ASP A 115 5.69 -23.08 5.23
N GLU A 116 5.64 -23.39 6.53
CA GLU A 116 5.23 -22.47 7.58
C GLU A 116 6.17 -21.26 7.71
N VAL A 117 7.48 -21.47 7.54
CA VAL A 117 8.50 -20.41 7.55
C VAL A 117 8.36 -19.56 6.28
N ILE A 118 8.16 -20.19 5.13
CA ILE A 118 7.97 -19.49 3.85
C ILE A 118 6.69 -18.64 3.90
N GLN A 119 5.59 -19.17 4.41
CA GLN A 119 4.32 -18.42 4.55
C GLN A 119 4.47 -17.23 5.51
N THR A 120 5.16 -17.42 6.63
CA THR A 120 5.43 -16.34 7.58
C THR A 120 6.28 -15.23 6.96
N LEU A 121 7.37 -15.59 6.28
CA LEU A 121 8.23 -14.62 5.58
C LEU A 121 7.48 -13.88 4.47
N ARG A 122 6.58 -14.59 3.76
CA ARG A 122 5.73 -14.01 2.73
C ARG A 122 4.74 -13.00 3.31
N ALA A 123 4.07 -13.33 4.42
CA ALA A 123 3.17 -12.41 5.10
C ALA A 123 3.90 -11.15 5.61
N VAL A 124 5.11 -11.30 6.17
CA VAL A 124 5.95 -10.16 6.59
C VAL A 124 6.36 -9.30 5.39
N PHE A 125 6.78 -9.91 4.29
CA PHE A 125 7.13 -9.19 3.06
C PHE A 125 5.94 -8.40 2.50
N GLU A 126 4.77 -9.02 2.37
CA GLU A 126 3.55 -8.38 1.88
C GLU A 126 3.14 -7.20 2.78
N TYR A 127 3.22 -7.37 4.10
CA TYR A 127 2.95 -6.30 5.04
C TYR A 127 3.93 -5.12 4.93
N LEU A 128 5.23 -5.41 4.76
CA LEU A 128 6.25 -4.38 4.54
C LEU A 128 6.06 -3.66 3.20
N LEU A 129 5.67 -4.40 2.15
CA LEU A 129 5.37 -3.83 0.84
C LEU A 129 4.17 -2.88 0.92
N GLU A 130 3.09 -3.28 1.61
CA GLU A 130 1.90 -2.44 1.82
C GLU A 130 2.24 -1.20 2.65
N ALA A 131 2.97 -1.37 3.76
CA ALA A 131 3.40 -0.26 4.61
C ALA A 131 4.34 0.70 3.87
N TYR A 132 5.26 0.18 3.05
CA TYR A 132 6.17 0.98 2.24
C TYR A 132 5.41 1.73 1.15
N ALA A 133 4.49 1.07 0.45
CA ALA A 133 3.62 1.72 -0.54
C ALA A 133 2.76 2.82 0.10
N TYR A 134 2.34 2.65 1.35
CA TYR A 134 1.55 3.62 2.11
C TYR A 134 2.34 4.87 2.49
N VAL A 135 3.60 4.74 2.94
CA VAL A 135 4.44 5.90 3.29
C VAL A 135 5.13 6.53 2.09
N SER A 136 5.35 5.73 1.04
CA SER A 136 5.90 6.18 -0.23
C SER A 136 4.81 6.63 -1.19
N ALA A 137 3.54 6.56 -0.78
CA ALA A 137 2.41 7.09 -1.54
C ALA A 137 2.72 8.55 -1.85
N PRO A 138 2.89 8.91 -3.13
CA PRO A 138 3.27 10.27 -3.48
C PRO A 138 2.21 11.24 -2.95
N PRO A 139 2.59 12.44 -2.46
CA PRO A 139 1.63 13.47 -2.03
C PRO A 139 0.55 13.75 -3.08
N SER A 140 0.89 13.51 -4.36
CA SER A 140 0.00 13.52 -5.50
C SER A 140 -1.22 12.58 -5.38
N LEU A 141 -1.13 11.41 -4.73
CA LEU A 141 -2.30 10.54 -4.50
C LEU A 141 -3.28 11.14 -3.48
N ASP A 142 -2.78 11.67 -2.36
CA ASP A 142 -3.64 12.36 -1.39
C ASP A 142 -4.29 13.60 -2.03
N ALA A 143 -3.57 14.29 -2.92
CA ALA A 143 -4.12 15.38 -3.71
C ALA A 143 -5.21 14.89 -4.69
N VAL A 144 -5.04 13.74 -5.36
CA VAL A 144 -6.11 13.14 -6.19
C VAL A 144 -7.35 12.86 -5.36
N ASP A 145 -7.21 12.20 -4.21
CA ASP A 145 -8.34 11.87 -3.33
C ASP A 145 -9.08 13.14 -2.89
N ASP A 146 -8.37 14.21 -2.54
CA ASP A 146 -8.98 15.48 -2.16
C ASP A 146 -9.70 16.14 -3.35
N VAL A 147 -9.13 16.08 -4.56
CA VAL A 147 -9.81 16.57 -5.77
C VAL A 147 -11.10 15.79 -6.01
N VAL A 148 -11.05 14.45 -6.02
CA VAL A 148 -12.22 13.60 -6.25
C VAL A 148 -13.31 13.89 -5.23
N ARG A 149 -12.96 14.01 -3.95
CA ARG A 149 -13.88 14.39 -2.88
C ARG A 149 -14.55 15.73 -3.15
N ARG A 150 -13.78 16.77 -3.48
CA ARG A 150 -14.30 18.11 -3.79
C ARG A 150 -15.20 18.12 -5.02
N LEU A 151 -14.88 17.34 -6.05
CA LEU A 151 -15.73 17.18 -7.23
C LEU A 151 -17.05 16.48 -6.89
N GLY A 152 -17.05 15.54 -5.94
CA GLY A 152 -18.28 14.95 -5.40
C GLY A 152 -19.11 15.97 -4.60
N ASP A 153 -18.47 16.82 -3.80
CA ASP A 153 -19.14 17.91 -3.07
C ASP A 153 -19.76 18.93 -4.04
N MET A 154 -19.11 19.17 -5.19
CA MET A 154 -19.61 20.03 -6.26
C MET A 154 -20.98 19.58 -6.77
N GLU A 155 -21.16 18.28 -7.00
CA GLU A 155 -22.42 17.72 -7.48
C GLU A 155 -23.54 17.94 -6.47
N GLN A 156 -23.26 17.78 -5.18
CA GLN A 156 -24.23 18.07 -4.11
C GLN A 156 -24.60 19.56 -4.01
N LEU A 157 -23.63 20.46 -4.23
CA LEU A 157 -23.86 21.90 -4.22
C LEU A 157 -24.71 22.35 -5.42
N LYS A 158 -24.55 21.70 -6.58
CA LYS A 158 -25.40 21.93 -7.76
C LYS A 158 -26.83 21.48 -7.51
N GLU A 159 -27.03 20.31 -6.91
CA GLU A 159 -28.37 19.81 -6.56
C GLU A 159 -29.13 20.76 -5.63
N LYS A 160 -28.40 21.49 -4.78
CA LYS A 160 -28.96 22.45 -3.82
C LYS A 160 -29.04 23.89 -4.34
N ASP A 161 -28.62 24.16 -5.58
CA ASP A 161 -28.52 25.51 -6.16
C ASP A 161 -27.68 26.49 -5.31
N GLU A 162 -26.66 25.96 -4.61
CA GLU A 162 -25.79 26.73 -3.71
C GLU A 162 -24.45 27.13 -4.38
N MET A 163 -24.27 26.76 -5.65
CA MET A 163 -23.04 26.96 -6.40
C MET A 163 -22.91 28.42 -6.89
N LYS A 164 -21.90 29.14 -6.40
CA LYS A 164 -21.69 30.57 -6.68
C LYS A 164 -20.67 30.85 -7.78
N MET A 165 -20.11 29.81 -8.39
CA MET A 165 -19.11 29.91 -9.44
C MET A 165 -19.42 28.90 -10.54
N SER A 166 -18.81 29.10 -11.72
CA SER A 166 -18.94 28.13 -12.81
C SER A 166 -18.28 26.79 -12.48
N ASP A 167 -18.73 25.73 -13.15
CA ASP A 167 -18.16 24.39 -13.08
C ASP A 167 -16.64 24.42 -13.28
N GLU A 168 -16.19 25.07 -14.36
CA GLU A 168 -14.77 25.16 -14.70
C GLU A 168 -13.95 25.82 -13.59
N GLN A 169 -14.45 26.92 -13.03
CA GLN A 169 -13.76 27.62 -11.92
C GLN A 169 -13.70 26.76 -10.66
N PHE A 170 -14.74 25.99 -10.37
CA PHE A 170 -14.73 25.10 -9.21
C PHE A 170 -13.73 23.96 -9.40
N GLU A 171 -13.72 23.33 -10.58
CA GLU A 171 -12.79 22.24 -10.91
C GLU A 171 -11.33 22.71 -10.81
N GLU A 172 -11.02 23.89 -11.36
CA GLU A 172 -9.67 24.46 -11.26
C GLU A 172 -9.27 24.76 -9.81
N ASN A 173 -10.18 25.35 -9.02
CA ASN A 173 -9.91 25.64 -7.62
C ASN A 173 -9.70 24.36 -6.81
N ALA A 174 -10.47 23.29 -7.08
CA ALA A 174 -10.31 22.01 -6.41
C ALA A 174 -8.90 21.44 -6.61
N VAL A 175 -8.39 21.47 -7.84
CA VAL A 175 -7.04 21.00 -8.17
C VAL A 175 -5.95 21.90 -7.57
N LYS A 176 -6.10 23.22 -7.66
CA LYS A 176 -5.14 24.19 -7.11
C LYS A 176 -5.04 24.09 -5.58
N GLU A 177 -6.19 23.95 -4.90
CA GLU A 177 -6.23 23.80 -3.44
C GLU A 177 -5.68 22.45 -2.99
N ALA A 178 -5.97 21.36 -3.70
CA ALA A 178 -5.43 20.04 -3.38
C ALA A 178 -3.90 19.98 -3.57
N ALA A 179 -3.37 20.54 -4.65
CA ALA A 179 -1.94 20.65 -4.88
C ALA A 179 -1.24 21.47 -3.79
N ASN A 180 -1.86 22.59 -3.39
CA ASN A 180 -1.34 23.43 -2.31
C ASN A 180 -1.32 22.69 -0.96
N ALA A 181 -2.40 21.99 -0.62
CA ALA A 181 -2.50 21.22 0.62
C ALA A 181 -1.49 20.06 0.67
N ALA A 182 -1.18 19.45 -0.47
CA ALA A 182 -0.16 18.42 -0.60
C ALA A 182 1.27 18.97 -0.77
N GLU A 183 1.46 20.30 -0.75
CA GLU A 183 2.75 20.98 -0.92
C GLU A 183 3.50 20.60 -2.22
N ILE A 184 2.76 20.34 -3.31
CA ILE A 184 3.30 20.00 -4.63
C ILE A 184 2.96 21.07 -5.69
N THR A 185 3.77 21.15 -6.75
CA THR A 185 3.45 22.01 -7.90
C THR A 185 2.42 21.33 -8.81
N LEU A 186 1.72 22.11 -9.63
CA LEU A 186 0.74 21.56 -10.58
C LEU A 186 1.44 20.66 -11.63
N GLU A 187 2.66 21.01 -12.04
CA GLU A 187 3.44 20.24 -13.00
C GLU A 187 3.87 18.89 -12.41
N GLN A 188 4.34 18.87 -11.16
CA GLN A 188 4.66 17.63 -10.44
C GLN A 188 3.41 16.77 -10.27
N PHE A 189 2.29 17.40 -9.91
CA PHE A 189 1.02 16.71 -9.76
C PHE A 189 0.56 16.07 -11.08
N LEU A 190 0.65 16.81 -12.19
CA LEU A 190 0.34 16.30 -13.53
C LEU A 190 1.26 15.14 -13.93
N GLU A 191 2.57 15.26 -13.69
CA GLU A 191 3.53 14.19 -14.01
C GLU A 191 3.20 12.90 -13.26
N ASP A 192 2.93 13.00 -11.95
CA ASP A 192 2.61 11.85 -11.13
C ASP A 192 1.26 11.22 -11.49
N VAL A 193 0.24 12.03 -11.78
CA VAL A 193 -1.06 11.53 -12.28
C VAL A 193 -0.90 10.77 -13.59
N ASN A 194 -0.03 11.23 -14.50
CA ASN A 194 0.25 10.49 -15.74
C ASN A 194 0.98 9.18 -15.47
N LYS A 195 1.94 9.13 -14.52
CA LYS A 195 2.59 7.88 -14.11
C LYS A 195 1.60 6.89 -13.50
N PHE A 196 0.67 7.37 -12.66
CA PHE A 196 -0.37 6.52 -12.08
C PHE A 196 -1.30 5.96 -13.15
N LEU A 197 -1.76 6.78 -14.10
CA LEU A 197 -2.60 6.32 -15.21
C LEU A 197 -1.91 5.23 -16.03
N ALA A 198 -0.62 5.39 -16.34
CA ALA A 198 0.16 4.37 -17.04
C ALA A 198 0.28 3.08 -16.21
N SER A 199 0.51 3.18 -14.90
CA SER A 199 0.56 2.02 -14.00
C SER A 199 -0.79 1.31 -13.90
N MET A 200 -1.91 2.05 -13.86
CA MET A 200 -3.25 1.46 -13.84
C MET A 200 -3.53 0.67 -15.12
N GLU A 201 -3.06 1.14 -16.27
CA GLU A 201 -3.17 0.40 -17.54
C GLU A 201 -2.43 -0.94 -17.53
N GLU A 202 -1.23 -0.95 -16.97
CA GLU A 202 -0.45 -2.17 -16.81
C GLU A 202 -1.11 -3.14 -15.81
N GLN A 203 -1.62 -2.62 -14.70
CA GLN A 203 -2.35 -3.41 -13.69
C GLN A 203 -3.69 -3.97 -14.22
N ASP A 204 -4.36 -3.27 -15.12
CA ASP A 204 -5.59 -3.76 -15.77
C ASP A 204 -5.26 -4.89 -16.75
N ALA A 205 -4.18 -4.77 -17.52
CA ALA A 205 -3.72 -5.86 -18.39
C ALA A 205 -3.36 -7.11 -17.56
N GLY A 206 -2.58 -6.94 -16.48
CA GLY A 206 -2.24 -8.03 -15.57
C GLY A 206 -3.45 -8.67 -14.90
N PHE A 207 -4.45 -7.87 -14.52
CA PHE A 207 -5.70 -8.38 -13.97
C PHE A 207 -6.49 -9.20 -14.98
N GLU A 208 -6.66 -8.73 -16.22
CA GLU A 208 -7.38 -9.51 -17.23
C GLU A 208 -6.67 -10.84 -17.53
N ASP A 209 -5.34 -10.89 -17.44
CA ASP A 209 -4.60 -12.14 -17.56
C ASP A 209 -4.80 -13.06 -16.35
N GLN A 210 -4.86 -12.53 -15.13
CA GLN A 210 -5.23 -13.28 -13.93
C GLN A 210 -6.67 -13.81 -14.02
N VAL A 211 -7.61 -13.02 -14.52
CA VAL A 211 -9.00 -13.44 -14.73
C VAL A 211 -9.07 -14.59 -15.73
N LYS A 212 -8.35 -14.51 -16.85
CA LYS A 212 -8.29 -15.62 -17.82
C LYS A 212 -7.73 -16.89 -17.20
N GLN A 213 -6.65 -16.77 -16.42
CA GLN A 213 -6.05 -17.93 -15.74
C GLN A 213 -7.02 -18.55 -14.73
N LEU A 214 -7.69 -17.72 -13.93
CA LEU A 214 -8.67 -18.15 -12.92
C LEU A 214 -9.85 -18.88 -13.58
N LEU A 215 -10.45 -18.30 -14.61
CA LEU A 215 -11.58 -18.90 -15.33
C LEU A 215 -11.19 -20.15 -16.16
N SER A 216 -9.89 -20.36 -16.40
CA SER A 216 -9.39 -21.58 -17.04
C SER A 216 -9.25 -22.75 -16.06
N GLN A 217 -9.35 -22.51 -14.75
CA GLN A 217 -9.30 -23.58 -13.75
C GLN A 217 -10.61 -24.39 -13.73
N PRO A 218 -10.54 -25.72 -13.61
CA PRO A 218 -11.74 -26.55 -13.55
C PRO A 218 -12.62 -26.15 -12.36
N GLY A 219 -13.87 -25.75 -12.64
CA GLY A 219 -14.86 -25.40 -11.61
C GLY A 219 -14.79 -23.96 -11.07
N ALA A 220 -13.87 -23.12 -11.54
CA ALA A 220 -13.76 -21.72 -11.14
C ALA A 220 -14.67 -20.76 -11.93
N ASP A 221 -15.26 -21.23 -13.03
CA ASP A 221 -16.16 -20.45 -13.89
C ASP A 221 -17.62 -20.52 -13.38
N THR A 222 -17.86 -20.00 -12.19
CA THR A 222 -19.20 -19.94 -11.57
C THR A 222 -19.88 -18.58 -11.82
N PRO A 223 -21.22 -18.51 -11.81
CA PRO A 223 -21.95 -17.25 -11.94
C PRO A 223 -21.56 -16.22 -10.87
N GLU A 224 -21.39 -16.66 -9.63
CA GLU A 224 -21.02 -15.81 -8.50
C GLU A 224 -19.61 -15.22 -8.69
N GLN A 225 -18.68 -16.03 -9.19
CA GLN A 225 -17.31 -15.60 -9.43
C GLN A 225 -17.23 -14.62 -10.61
N ARG A 226 -18.04 -14.83 -11.67
CA ARG A 226 -18.17 -13.86 -12.76
C ARG A 226 -18.72 -12.52 -12.29
N GLU A 227 -19.74 -12.53 -11.43
CA GLU A 227 -20.31 -11.30 -10.88
C GLU A 227 -19.29 -10.52 -10.03
N GLN A 228 -18.50 -11.21 -9.20
CA GLN A 228 -17.41 -10.60 -8.44
C GLN A 228 -16.32 -10.02 -9.35
N LEU A 229 -15.94 -10.74 -10.40
CA LEU A 229 -14.98 -10.26 -11.40
C LEU A 229 -15.49 -9.01 -12.13
N ASP A 230 -16.78 -8.98 -12.47
CA ASP A 230 -17.40 -7.83 -13.13
C ASP A 230 -17.52 -6.62 -12.20
N GLN A 231 -17.80 -6.83 -10.91
CA GLN A 231 -17.72 -5.77 -9.90
C GLN A 231 -16.30 -5.20 -9.79
N MET A 232 -15.28 -6.05 -9.77
CA MET A 232 -13.88 -5.59 -9.75
C MET A 232 -13.50 -4.81 -11.01
N ARG A 233 -13.94 -5.24 -12.20
CA ARG A 233 -13.78 -4.49 -13.45
C ARG A 233 -14.44 -3.12 -13.38
N ALA A 234 -15.67 -3.07 -12.87
CA ALA A 234 -16.42 -1.81 -12.74
C ALA A 234 -15.71 -0.83 -11.77
N MET A 235 -15.21 -1.32 -10.64
CA MET A 235 -14.45 -0.50 -9.69
C MET A 235 -13.16 0.05 -10.31
N ARG A 236 -12.38 -0.80 -10.99
CA ARG A 236 -11.14 -0.40 -11.67
C ARG A 236 -11.39 0.63 -12.76
N LYS A 237 -12.41 0.41 -13.58
CA LYS A 237 -12.83 1.36 -14.61
C LYS A 237 -13.23 2.70 -14.01
N GLY A 238 -14.03 2.70 -12.94
CA GLY A 238 -14.45 3.93 -12.26
C GLY A 238 -13.27 4.71 -11.67
N ALA A 239 -12.32 4.03 -11.03
CA ALA A 239 -11.10 4.65 -10.52
C ALA A 239 -10.28 5.29 -11.65
N LYS A 240 -10.13 4.60 -12.80
CA LYS A 240 -9.40 5.13 -13.95
C LYS A 240 -10.09 6.35 -14.55
N GLU A 241 -11.42 6.34 -14.64
CA GLU A 241 -12.21 7.48 -15.13
C GLU A 241 -12.05 8.71 -14.21
N GLN A 242 -12.07 8.52 -12.89
CA GLN A 242 -11.79 9.58 -11.93
C GLN A 242 -10.39 10.16 -12.12
N MET A 243 -9.39 9.29 -12.24
CA MET A 243 -7.99 9.69 -12.45
C MET A 243 -7.80 10.46 -13.77
N ALA A 244 -8.45 10.02 -14.84
CA ALA A 244 -8.44 10.70 -16.14
C ALA A 244 -9.13 12.07 -16.08
N ARG A 245 -10.20 12.21 -15.28
CA ARG A 245 -10.86 13.50 -15.04
C ARG A 245 -9.92 14.48 -14.34
N VAL A 246 -9.23 14.04 -13.29
CA VAL A 246 -8.24 14.86 -12.56
C VAL A 246 -7.11 15.29 -13.51
N ASN A 247 -6.59 14.36 -14.32
CA ASN A 247 -5.58 14.65 -15.35
C ASN A 247 -6.05 15.72 -16.34
N GLY A 248 -7.29 15.60 -16.82
CA GLY A 248 -7.89 16.55 -17.75
C GLY A 248 -8.06 17.96 -17.16
N ILE A 249 -8.38 18.07 -15.87
CA ILE A 249 -8.47 19.37 -15.18
C ILE A 249 -7.07 19.96 -14.98
N LEU A 250 -6.10 19.16 -14.53
CA LEU A 250 -4.71 19.58 -14.37
C LEU A 250 -4.12 20.13 -15.67
N GLY A 251 -4.33 19.44 -16.79
CA GLY A 251 -3.87 19.90 -18.10
C GLY A 251 -4.44 21.26 -18.51
N ARG A 252 -5.69 21.55 -18.14
CA ARG A 252 -6.29 22.89 -18.37
C ARG A 252 -5.69 23.95 -17.46
N CYS A 253 -5.53 23.65 -16.17
CA CYS A 253 -4.95 24.57 -15.19
C CYS A 253 -3.53 25.04 -15.56
N ILE A 254 -2.73 24.16 -16.17
CA ILE A 254 -1.34 24.47 -16.55
C ILE A 254 -1.26 25.20 -17.91
N ALA A 255 -2.25 24.98 -18.78
CA ALA A 255 -2.31 25.63 -20.10
C ALA A 255 -2.91 27.06 -20.06
N ALA A 256 -3.59 27.42 -18.96
CA ALA A 256 -4.24 28.72 -18.74
C ALA A 256 -3.28 29.78 -18.14
#